data_AF-U7UYU6-F1
#
_entry.id   AF-U7UYU6-F1
#
_cell.length_a   1.000
_cell.length_b   1.000
_cell.length_c   1.000
_cell.angle_alpha   90.00
_cell.angle_beta   90.00
_cell.angle_gamma   90.00
#
_symmetry.space_group_name_H-M   'P 1'
#
loop_
_entity.id
_entity.type
_entity.pdbx_description
1 polymer ?
#
loop_
_entity_poly.entity_id
_entity_poly.type
_entity_poly.pdbx_seq_one_letter_code
_entity_poly.pdbx_strand_id
1 'polypeptide(L)'
;MRTIRVTGRGSVSVKPDTTSLKITFEGAYKDYEETVKQSAEKTKILREAIEKSGLPGEDLKTKDFSIQSKYESYRDHNNDYQQRFVGYKFHHRTQIEFPNDNKQLGRVLYELSVCSVKVEF
;
A
#
# COMPACT_ATOMS: atom_id res chain seq x y z
N MET A 1 3.16 -59.44 -12.17
CA MET A 1 2.56 -58.21 -12.75
C MET A 1 3.61 -57.10 -12.62
N ARG A 2 4.01 -56.41 -13.70
CA ARG A 2 5.03 -55.35 -13.66
C ARG A 2 4.36 -54.02 -14.00
N THR A 3 4.49 -53.03 -13.11
CA THR A 3 3.86 -51.72 -13.25
C THR A 3 4.93 -50.70 -13.63
N ILE A 4 4.74 -50.02 -14.76
CA ILE A 4 5.60 -48.92 -15.18
C ILE A 4 4.96 -47.62 -14.70
N ARG A 5 5.73 -46.79 -13.99
CA ARG A 5 5.30 -45.49 -13.49
C ARG A 5 6.07 -44.41 -14.23
N VAL A 6 5.35 -43.61 -15.01
CA VAL A 6 5.90 -42.50 -15.79
C VAL A 6 5.51 -41.19 -15.10
N THR A 7 6.50 -40.35 -14.82
CA THR A 7 6.28 -39.01 -14.26
C THR A 7 6.83 -37.98 -15.25
N GLY A 8 5.93 -37.34 -15.99
CA GLY A 8 6.28 -36.20 -16.85
C GLY A 8 6.32 -34.92 -16.02
N ARG A 9 7.42 -34.16 -16.10
CA ARG A 9 7.48 -32.77 -15.63
C ARG A 9 7.53 -31.86 -16.84
N GLY A 10 6.48 -31.07 -17.05
CA GLY A 10 6.45 -29.98 -18.02
C GLY A 10 6.77 -28.67 -17.33
N SER A 11 7.69 -27.89 -17.88
CA SER A 11 7.97 -26.51 -17.46
C SER A 11 7.56 -25.56 -18.57
N VAL A 12 6.74 -24.56 -18.26
CA VAL A 12 6.40 -23.47 -19.17
C VAL A 12 6.99 -22.17 -18.61
N SER A 13 7.63 -21.38 -19.46
CA SER A 13 8.19 -20.08 -19.11
C SER A 13 7.57 -19.04 -20.03
N VAL A 14 6.77 -18.15 -19.47
CA VAL A 14 6.12 -17.05 -20.18
C VAL A 14 6.60 -15.71 -19.64
N LYS A 15 6.60 -14.69 -20.50
CA LYS A 15 6.93 -13.33 -20.06
C LYS A 15 5.76 -12.78 -19.24
N PRO A 16 6.02 -12.08 -18.13
CA PRO A 16 4.97 -11.43 -17.36
C PRO A 16 4.28 -10.36 -18.23
N ASP A 17 2.97 -10.46 -18.33
CA ASP A 17 2.10 -9.59 -19.13
C ASP A 17 1.45 -8.47 -18.31
N THR A 18 1.52 -8.55 -16.98
CA THR A 18 0.86 -7.63 -16.05
C THR A 18 1.85 -7.08 -15.02
N THR A 19 1.80 -5.77 -14.78
CA THR A 19 2.50 -5.09 -13.70
C THR A 19 1.55 -4.87 -12.54
N SER A 20 1.96 -5.29 -11.33
CA SER A 20 1.22 -5.04 -10.09
C SER A 20 2.05 -4.12 -9.19
N LEU A 21 1.51 -2.94 -8.87
CA LEU A 21 2.13 -1.99 -7.96
C LEU A 21 1.36 -1.99 -6.64
N LYS A 22 2.09 -2.25 -5.55
CA LYS A 22 1.58 -2.13 -4.19
C LYS A 22 2.00 -0.78 -3.64
N ILE A 23 1.06 -0.08 -3.04
CA ILE A 23 1.29 1.25 -2.49
C ILE A 23 0.80 1.22 -1.05
N THR A 24 1.67 1.56 -0.12
CA THR A 24 1.33 1.68 1.29
C THR A 24 1.46 3.14 1.69
N PHE A 25 0.49 3.65 2.44
CA PHE A 25 0.60 4.97 3.06
C PHE A 25 -0.01 4.93 4.45
N GLU A 26 0.56 5.78 5.31
CA GLU A 26 0.20 5.86 6.72
C GLU A 26 0.11 7.31 7.18
N GLY A 27 -0.51 7.49 8.34
CA GLY A 27 -0.60 8.77 9.04
C GLY A 27 -1.08 8.56 10.45
N ALA A 28 -0.73 9.49 11.34
CA ALA A 28 -1.16 9.45 12.73
C ALA A 28 -1.74 10.80 13.14
N TYR A 29 -2.90 10.77 13.77
CA TYR A 29 -3.63 11.94 14.26
C TYR A 29 -4.14 11.69 15.68
N LYS A 30 -4.45 12.73 16.43
CA LYS A 30 -4.86 12.59 17.84
C LYS A 30 -6.24 11.94 17.97
N ASP A 31 -7.17 12.36 17.12
CA ASP A 31 -8.56 11.94 17.14
C ASP A 31 -8.85 10.85 16.12
N TYR A 32 -9.71 9.91 16.50
CA TYR A 32 -10.08 8.78 15.64
C TYR A 32 -10.85 9.25 14.39
N GLU A 33 -11.84 10.13 14.57
CA GLU A 33 -12.64 10.68 13.47
C GLU A 33 -11.77 11.47 12.49
N GLU A 34 -10.83 12.27 13.01
CA GLU A 34 -9.86 12.98 12.18
C GLU A 34 -8.98 12.00 11.39
N THR A 35 -8.53 10.92 12.03
CA THR A 35 -7.73 9.87 11.38
C THR A 35 -8.46 9.23 10.21
N VAL A 36 -9.75 8.89 10.39
CA VAL A 36 -10.59 8.31 9.33
C VAL A 36 -10.77 9.33 8.19
N LYS A 37 -11.11 10.57 8.51
CA LYS A 37 -11.31 11.63 7.50
C LYS A 37 -10.04 11.86 6.68
N GLN A 38 -8.90 11.99 7.35
CA GLN A 38 -7.60 12.20 6.71
C GLN A 38 -7.18 10.99 5.86
N SER A 39 -7.46 9.75 6.29
CA SER A 39 -7.21 8.57 5.46
C SER A 39 -8.05 8.58 4.17
N ALA A 40 -9.31 9.02 4.25
CA ALA A 40 -10.20 9.11 3.09
C ALA A 40 -9.75 10.21 2.13
N GLU A 41 -9.36 11.38 2.65
CA GLU A 41 -8.80 12.48 1.86
C GLU A 41 -7.51 12.06 1.14
N LYS A 42 -6.57 11.42 1.85
CA LYS A 42 -5.33 10.89 1.24
C LYS A 42 -5.61 9.85 0.17
N THR A 43 -6.59 8.97 0.38
CA THR A 43 -7.00 7.98 -0.62
C THR A 43 -7.54 8.67 -1.88
N LYS A 44 -8.32 9.75 -1.72
CA LYS A 44 -8.83 10.53 -2.85
C LYS A 44 -7.69 11.16 -3.65
N ILE A 45 -6.75 11.82 -2.98
CA ILE A 45 -5.57 12.42 -3.62
C ILE A 45 -4.75 11.34 -4.35
N LEU A 46 -4.62 10.14 -3.77
CA LEU A 46 -3.94 9.03 -4.42
C LEU A 46 -4.65 8.60 -5.71
N ARG A 47 -5.99 8.50 -5.69
CA ARG A 47 -6.78 8.20 -6.90
C ARG A 47 -6.59 9.26 -7.97
N GLU A 48 -6.64 10.54 -7.60
CA GLU A 48 -6.43 11.64 -8.53
C GLU A 48 -5.02 11.61 -9.17
N ALA A 49 -4.00 11.22 -8.41
CA ALA A 49 -2.64 11.03 -8.94
C ALA A 49 -2.55 9.86 -9.93
N ILE A 50 -3.24 8.75 -9.65
CA ILE A 50 -3.35 7.63 -10.59
C ILE A 50 -4.09 8.04 -11.86
N GLU A 51 -5.18 8.82 -11.74
CA GLU A 51 -5.93 9.35 -12.89
C GLU A 51 -5.07 10.24 -13.79
N LYS A 52 -4.23 11.10 -13.20
CA LYS A 52 -3.25 11.91 -13.96
C LYS A 52 -2.23 11.08 -14.73
N SER A 53 -1.90 9.89 -14.22
CA SER A 53 -0.99 8.98 -14.93
C SER A 53 -1.63 8.33 -16.17
N GLY A 54 -2.96 8.46 -16.35
CA GLY A 54 -3.72 7.87 -17.44
C GLY A 54 -4.35 6.51 -17.13
N LEU A 55 -4.28 6.06 -15.88
CA LEU A 55 -5.01 4.88 -15.39
C LEU A 55 -6.30 5.32 -14.69
N PRO A 56 -7.40 4.55 -14.78
CA PRO A 56 -8.61 4.90 -14.07
C PRO A 56 -8.37 4.78 -12.55
N GLY A 57 -8.80 5.77 -11.78
CA GLY A 57 -8.67 5.75 -10.31
C GLY A 57 -9.43 4.58 -9.65
N GLU A 58 -10.38 3.99 -10.37
CA GLU A 58 -11.13 2.80 -9.95
C GLU A 58 -10.29 1.51 -9.94
N ASP A 59 -9.20 1.45 -10.71
CA ASP A 59 -8.27 0.31 -10.72
C ASP A 59 -7.39 0.27 -9.46
N LEU A 60 -7.32 1.38 -8.72
CA LEU A 60 -6.69 1.41 -7.42
C LEU A 60 -7.60 0.72 -6.39
N LYS A 61 -7.32 -0.56 -6.12
CA LYS A 61 -8.04 -1.36 -5.13
C LYS A 61 -7.40 -1.23 -3.76
N THR A 62 -8.21 -1.01 -2.73
CA THR A 62 -7.76 -1.16 -1.34
C THR A 62 -7.67 -2.65 -1.00
N LYS A 63 -6.51 -3.09 -0.54
CA LYS A 63 -6.28 -4.48 -0.11
C LYS A 63 -6.38 -4.62 1.39
N ASP A 64 -5.89 -3.65 2.14
CA ASP A 64 -5.93 -3.64 3.60
C ASP A 64 -6.12 -2.22 4.12
N PHE A 65 -6.94 -2.09 5.15
CA PHE A 65 -7.14 -0.85 5.88
C PHE A 65 -7.32 -1.16 7.35
N SER A 66 -6.50 -0.53 8.19
CA SER A 66 -6.59 -0.67 9.64
C SER A 66 -6.27 0.64 10.34
N ILE A 67 -6.89 0.86 11.50
CA ILE A 67 -6.56 1.95 12.41
C ILE A 67 -6.17 1.34 13.75
N GLN A 68 -5.03 1.77 14.28
CA GLN A 68 -4.50 1.29 15.54
C GLN A 68 -4.21 2.47 16.46
N SER A 69 -4.43 2.28 17.76
CA SER A 69 -3.97 3.23 18.79
C SER A 69 -2.45 3.31 18.79
N LYS A 70 -1.90 4.52 18.70
CA LYS A 70 -0.48 4.79 18.74
C LYS A 70 -0.07 5.22 20.15
N TYR A 71 0.98 4.59 20.65
CA TYR A 71 1.60 4.92 21.92
C TYR A 71 3.06 5.32 21.68
N GLU A 72 3.54 6.27 22.45
CA GLU A 72 4.95 6.66 22.47
C GLU A 72 5.59 6.20 23.78
N SER A 73 6.78 5.63 23.65
CA SER A 73 7.57 5.20 24.80
C SER A 73 8.38 6.38 25.33
N TYR A 74 8.28 6.65 26.62
CA TYR A 74 9.07 7.68 27.31
C TYR A 74 9.69 7.10 28.58
N ARG A 75 10.79 7.71 29.04
CA ARG A 75 11.41 7.35 30.31
C ARG A 75 10.86 8.25 31.40
N ASP A 76 10.39 7.63 32.47
CA ASP A 76 9.99 8.35 33.68
C ASP A 76 11.23 8.77 34.50
N HIS A 77 11.04 9.58 35.55
CA HIS A 77 12.10 10.05 36.44
C HIS A 77 12.92 8.91 37.08
N ASN A 78 12.30 7.73 37.24
CA ASN A 78 12.97 6.52 37.73
C ASN A 78 13.71 5.71 36.63
N ASN A 79 13.82 6.25 35.41
CA ASN A 79 14.44 5.62 34.23
C ASN A 79 13.73 4.33 33.76
N ASP A 80 12.48 4.14 34.18
CA ASP A 80 11.56 3.09 33.72
C ASP A 80 10.85 3.49 32.42
N TYR A 81 10.60 2.51 31.55
CA TYR A 81 9.88 2.72 30.29
C TYR A 81 8.38 2.74 30.53
N GLN A 82 7.73 3.83 30.14
CA GLN A 82 6.28 4.01 30.18
C GLN A 82 5.73 4.30 28.79
N GLN A 83 4.47 3.95 28.56
CA GLN A 83 3.77 4.21 27.30
C GLN A 83 2.70 5.28 27.50
N ARG A 84 2.76 6.36 26.72
CA ARG A 84 1.69 7.36 26.67
C ARG A 84 0.90 7.23 25.38
N PHE A 85 -0.42 7.32 25.47
CA PHE A 85 -1.28 7.40 24.29
C PHE A 85 -1.00 8.70 23.54
N VAL A 86 -0.76 8.62 22.24
CA VAL A 86 -0.46 9.79 21.39
C VAL A 86 -1.47 9.99 20.26
N GLY A 87 -2.38 9.05 20.03
CA GLY A 87 -3.42 9.17 19.02
C GLY A 87 -3.71 7.86 18.31
N TYR A 88 -4.19 7.95 17.08
CA TYR A 88 -4.50 6.83 16.21
C TYR A 88 -3.65 6.90 14.94
N LYS A 89 -3.16 5.75 14.50
CA LYS A 89 -2.40 5.58 13.27
C LYS A 89 -3.23 4.74 12.31
N PHE A 90 -3.44 5.24 11.10
CA PHE A 90 -4.02 4.43 10.03
C PHE A 90 -2.91 3.80 9.20
N HIS A 91 -3.18 2.59 8.72
CA HIS A 91 -2.41 1.87 7.72
C HIS A 91 -3.32 1.55 6.55
N HIS A 92 -2.91 1.97 5.36
CA HIS A 92 -3.66 1.75 4.15
C HIS A 92 -2.75 1.10 3.10
N ARG A 93 -3.12 -0.10 2.65
CA ARG A 93 -2.46 -0.78 1.54
C ARG A 93 -3.40 -0.82 0.35
N THR A 94 -2.94 -0.25 -0.75
CA THR A 94 -3.62 -0.26 -2.03
C THR A 94 -2.77 -1.01 -3.06
N GLN A 95 -3.43 -1.45 -4.12
CA GLN A 95 -2.82 -2.14 -5.22
C GLN A 95 -3.48 -1.69 -6.52
N ILE A 96 -2.67 -1.50 -7.54
CA ILE A 96 -3.12 -1.27 -8.91
C ILE A 96 -2.42 -2.24 -9.85
N GLU A 97 -3.17 -2.74 -10.84
CA GLU A 97 -2.69 -3.70 -11.83
C GLU A 97 -2.95 -3.12 -13.21
N PHE A 98 -1.94 -3.17 -14.08
CA PHE A 98 -2.04 -2.65 -15.45
C PHE A 98 -1.14 -3.48 -16.39
N PRO A 99 -1.36 -3.42 -17.71
CA PRO A 99 -0.51 -4.12 -18.68
C PRO A 99 0.96 -3.79 -18.48
N ASN A 100 1.84 -4.75 -18.76
CA ASN A 100 3.29 -4.57 -18.59
C ASN A 100 3.85 -3.55 -19.60
N ASP A 101 3.71 -2.27 -19.26
CA ASP A 101 4.22 -1.11 -19.99
C ASP A 101 5.11 -0.28 -19.08
N ASN A 102 6.42 -0.30 -19.35
CA ASN A 102 7.42 0.42 -18.56
C ASN A 102 7.24 1.95 -18.61
N LYS A 103 6.66 2.50 -19.69
CA LYS A 103 6.39 3.93 -19.78
C LYS A 103 5.23 4.30 -18.86
N GLN A 104 4.20 3.46 -18.80
CA GLN A 104 3.08 3.62 -17.90
C GLN A 104 3.52 3.51 -16.45
N LEU A 105 4.34 2.52 -16.11
CA LEU A 105 4.94 2.39 -14.78
C LEU A 105 5.74 3.64 -14.39
N GLY A 106 6.59 4.16 -15.29
CA GLY A 106 7.35 5.39 -15.05
C GLY A 106 6.47 6.60 -14.78
N ARG A 107 5.36 6.77 -15.53
CA ARG A 107 4.38 7.84 -15.31
C ARG A 107 3.68 7.71 -13.96
N VAL A 108 3.25 6.50 -13.60
CA VAL A 108 2.60 6.24 -12.30
C VAL A 108 3.56 6.58 -11.15
N LEU A 109 4.80 6.11 -11.20
CA LEU A 109 5.80 6.41 -10.18
C LEU A 109 6.12 7.91 -10.10
N TYR A 110 6.18 8.60 -11.24
CA TYR A 110 6.38 10.05 -11.27
C TYR A 110 5.21 10.80 -10.60
N GLU A 111 3.96 10.54 -11.00
CA GLU A 111 2.79 11.19 -10.40
C GLU A 111 2.67 10.90 -8.91
N LEU A 112 3.01 9.68 -8.47
CA LEU A 112 3.04 9.30 -7.06
C LEU A 112 4.19 9.99 -6.29
N SER A 113 5.32 10.26 -6.94
CA SER A 113 6.45 10.97 -6.31
C SER A 113 6.17 12.47 -6.11
N VAL A 114 5.38 13.07 -6.99
CA VAL A 114 4.95 14.48 -6.91
C VAL A 114 3.70 14.62 -6.01
N CYS A 115 3.03 13.51 -5.71
CA CYS A 115 1.87 13.48 -4.84
C CYS A 115 2.23 13.94 -3.41
N SER A 116 1.34 14.73 -2.80
CA SER A 116 1.52 15.21 -1.41
C SER A 116 1.35 14.11 -0.36
N VAL A 117 0.91 12.91 -0.77
CA VAL A 117 0.78 11.75 0.12
C VAL A 117 2.12 11.05 0.19
N LYS A 118 2.68 10.93 1.40
CA LYS A 118 3.87 10.11 1.62
C LYS A 118 3.53 8.64 1.43
N VAL A 119 4.02 8.07 0.33
CA VAL A 119 3.78 6.68 -0.08
C VAL A 119 5.06 5.86 0.00
N GLU A 120 4.90 4.58 0.28
CA GLU A 120 5.96 3.56 0.29
C GLU A 120 5.54 2.44 -0.67
N PHE A 121 6.52 1.88 -1.41
CA PHE A 121 6.32 0.88 -2.46
C PHE A 121 6.90 -0.48 -2.06
#